data_AF-A0A7K3YX36-F1
#
_entry.id   AF-A0A7K3YX36-F1
#
_cell.length_a   1.000
_cell.length_b   1.000
_cell.length_c   1.000
_cell.angle_alpha   90.00
_cell.angle_beta   90.00
_cell.angle_gamma   90.00
#
_symmetry.space_group_name_H-M   'P 1'
#
loop_
_entity.id
_entity.type
_entity.pdbx_description
1 polymer ?
#
loop_
_entity_poly.entity_id
_entity_poly.type
_entity_poly.pdbx_seq_one_letter_code
_entity_poly.pdbx_strand_id
1 'polypeptide(L)'
;LKKGGYMVVSDADWFEPNPPKELKEWWEIEGYIPVSEEEMKERVKRAGLRLVATYRLPEEGWWDNYYVPLLARIAELKKTHGSDPRNAATLDSLEYEADIYRQYKRWYGYTFFVMQNV
;
A
#
# COMPACT_ATOMS: atom_id res chain seq x y z
N LEU A 1 3.66 3.74 24.24
CA LEU A 1 5.05 3.25 24.20
C LEU A 1 5.77 3.69 25.46
N LYS A 2 6.75 2.94 25.98
CA LYS A 2 7.63 3.44 27.07
C LYS A 2 8.44 4.64 26.56
N LYS A 3 8.90 5.52 27.46
CA LYS A 3 9.83 6.60 27.09
C LYS A 3 11.10 5.99 26.48
N GLY A 4 11.57 6.55 25.37
CA GLY A 4 12.68 6.02 24.57
C GLY A 4 12.33 4.82 23.67
N GLY A 5 11.10 4.29 23.75
CA GLY A 5 10.64 3.16 22.93
C GLY A 5 10.39 3.54 21.47
N TYR A 6 10.57 2.57 20.58
CA TYR A 6 10.42 2.75 19.13
C TYR A 6 9.13 2.11 18.61
N MET A 7 8.61 2.67 17.53
CA MET A 7 7.50 2.15 16.75
C MET A 7 7.86 2.24 15.27
N VAL A 8 7.55 1.19 14.53
CA VAL A 8 7.75 1.13 13.08
C VAL A 8 6.43 0.76 12.45
N VAL A 9 5.95 1.60 11.54
CA VAL A 9 4.70 1.40 10.80
C VAL A 9 5.00 1.57 9.32
N SER A 10 4.42 0.75 8.47
CA SER A 10 4.33 1.00 7.03
C SER A 10 2.92 1.42 6.67
N ASP A 11 2.78 2.40 5.78
CA ASP A 11 1.50 2.85 5.25
C ASP A 11 1.64 3.16 3.74
N ALA A 12 0.52 3.18 3.02
CA ALA A 12 0.48 3.67 1.64
C ALA A 12 0.55 5.19 1.62
N ASP A 13 1.51 5.70 0.85
CA ASP A 13 1.70 7.13 0.65
C ASP A 13 1.82 7.48 -0.84
N TRP A 14 1.47 8.71 -1.17
CA TRP A 14 1.83 9.32 -2.45
C TRP A 14 3.31 9.71 -2.46
N PHE A 15 4.02 9.19 -3.44
CA PHE A 15 5.43 9.50 -3.71
C PHE A 15 5.62 10.75 -4.56
N GLU A 16 4.62 11.10 -5.36
CA GLU A 16 4.64 12.19 -6.34
C GLU A 16 3.35 13.02 -6.19
N PRO A 17 3.39 14.34 -6.39
CA PRO A 17 2.20 15.17 -6.38
C PRO A 17 1.31 14.86 -7.60
N ASN A 18 0.01 15.18 -7.47
CA ASN A 18 -0.97 15.07 -8.56
C ASN A 18 -1.06 13.66 -9.18
N PRO A 19 -1.46 12.62 -8.42
CA PRO A 19 -1.63 11.29 -8.99
C PRO A 19 -2.66 11.30 -10.13
N PRO A 20 -2.56 10.37 -11.09
CA PRO A 20 -3.53 10.21 -12.16
C PRO A 20 -4.94 10.06 -11.60
N LYS A 21 -5.94 10.58 -12.33
CA LYS A 21 -7.34 10.59 -11.89
C LYS A 21 -7.85 9.17 -11.60
N GLU A 22 -7.58 8.23 -12.51
CA GLU A 22 -7.96 6.82 -12.38
C GLU A 22 -7.41 6.18 -11.10
N LEU A 23 -6.14 6.47 -10.78
CA LEU A 23 -5.51 5.96 -9.55
C LEU A 23 -6.18 6.51 -8.29
N LYS A 24 -6.57 7.78 -8.28
CA LYS A 24 -7.30 8.37 -7.13
C LYS A 24 -8.68 7.74 -6.98
N GLU A 25 -9.41 7.61 -8.08
CA GLU A 25 -10.75 7.00 -8.10
C GLU A 25 -10.69 5.54 -7.62
N TRP A 26 -9.65 4.80 -8.00
CA TRP A 26 -9.43 3.45 -7.51
C TRP A 26 -9.25 3.41 -5.98
N TRP A 27 -8.34 4.22 -5.43
CA TRP A 27 -8.14 4.32 -3.97
C TRP A 27 -9.41 4.77 -3.23
N GLU A 28 -10.19 5.69 -3.79
CA GLU A 28 -11.50 6.09 -3.25
C GLU A 28 -12.50 4.93 -3.22
N ILE A 29 -12.54 4.09 -4.27
CA ILE A 29 -13.38 2.88 -4.33
C ILE A 29 -12.92 1.85 -3.29
N GLU A 30 -11.61 1.67 -3.11
CA GLU A 30 -11.04 0.81 -2.06
C GLU A 30 -11.29 1.36 -0.64
N GLY A 31 -11.81 2.59 -0.52
CA GLY A 31 -12.18 3.20 0.76
C GLY A 31 -10.99 3.73 1.56
N TYR A 32 -9.84 3.93 0.91
CA TYR A 32 -8.63 4.49 1.53
C TYR A 32 -8.01 5.55 0.65
N ILE A 33 -7.75 6.74 1.19
CA ILE A 33 -7.07 7.80 0.45
C ILE A 33 -5.68 7.98 1.05
N PRO A 34 -4.61 7.55 0.35
CA PRO A 34 -3.25 7.81 0.78
C PRO A 34 -3.00 9.31 0.97
N VAL A 35 -2.09 9.63 1.87
CA VAL A 35 -1.55 10.99 2.02
C VAL A 35 -0.16 11.06 1.42
N SER A 36 0.40 12.26 1.27
CA SER A 36 1.82 12.36 0.90
C SER A 36 2.70 11.93 2.06
N GLU A 37 3.92 11.48 1.75
CA GLU A 37 4.92 11.19 2.79
C GLU A 37 5.16 12.39 3.71
N GLU A 38 5.10 13.62 3.18
CA GLU A 38 5.24 14.84 3.98
C GLU A 38 4.09 15.03 4.98
N GLU A 39 2.85 14.80 4.58
CA GLU A 39 1.71 14.86 5.50
C GLU A 39 1.81 13.76 6.57
N MET A 40 2.28 12.55 6.22
CA MET A 40 2.52 11.50 7.20
C MET A 40 3.61 11.89 8.20
N LYS A 41 4.73 12.48 7.75
CA LYS A 41 5.79 13.01 8.63
C LYS A 41 5.25 14.08 9.59
N GLU A 42 4.34 14.95 9.13
CA GLU A 42 3.69 15.93 9.99
C GLU A 42 2.73 15.28 11.00
N ARG A 43 1.99 14.22 10.62
CA ARG A 43 1.17 13.43 11.56
C ARG A 43 2.02 12.84 12.69
N VAL A 44 3.20 12.30 12.37
CA VAL A 44 4.14 11.79 13.38
C VAL A 44 4.51 12.87 14.39
N LYS A 45 4.86 14.08 13.92
CA LYS A 45 5.18 15.21 14.80
C LYS A 45 3.99 15.62 15.67
N ARG A 46 2.80 15.73 15.08
CA ARG A 46 1.56 16.08 15.81
C ARG A 46 1.18 15.04 16.86
N ALA A 47 1.57 13.78 16.67
CA ALA A 47 1.41 12.71 17.64
C ALA A 47 2.42 12.77 18.81
N GLY A 48 3.33 13.76 18.85
CA GLY A 48 4.34 13.89 19.91
C GLY A 48 5.49 12.89 19.78
N LEU A 49 5.63 12.25 18.62
CA LEU A 49 6.70 11.30 18.34
C LEU A 49 7.83 11.98 17.58
N ARG A 50 9.06 11.54 17.84
CA ARG A 50 10.22 11.93 17.05
C ARG A 50 10.33 11.00 15.84
N LEU A 51 10.25 11.56 14.64
CA LEU A 51 10.59 10.83 13.42
C LEU A 51 12.11 10.58 13.39
N VAL A 52 12.48 9.31 13.24
CA VAL A 52 13.88 8.86 13.25
C VAL A 52 14.36 8.63 11.82
N ALA A 53 13.57 7.93 11.01
CA ALA A 53 13.89 7.64 9.62
C ALA A 53 12.62 7.27 8.83
N THR A 54 12.72 7.37 7.50
CA THR A 54 11.72 6.87 6.56
C THR A 54 12.37 6.02 5.49
N TYR A 55 11.74 4.91 5.10
CA TYR A 55 12.22 4.03 4.04
C TYR A 55 11.06 3.60 3.15
N ARG A 56 11.11 3.93 1.85
CA ARG A 56 10.16 3.37 0.88
C ARG A 56 10.44 1.87 0.72
N LEU A 57 9.39 1.06 0.74
CA LEU A 57 9.48 -0.36 0.41
C LEU A 57 9.90 -0.49 -1.05
N PRO A 58 10.98 -1.23 -1.36
CA PRO A 58 11.41 -1.43 -2.75
C PRO A 58 10.34 -2.11 -3.59
N GLU A 59 10.42 -1.94 -4.91
CA GLU A 59 9.45 -2.54 -5.84
C GLU A 59 9.41 -4.07 -5.70
N GLU A 60 10.54 -4.70 -5.43
CA GLU A 60 10.65 -6.15 -5.23
C GLU A 60 9.83 -6.63 -4.02
N GLY A 61 9.64 -5.76 -3.03
CA GLY A 61 8.75 -6.01 -1.88
C GLY A 61 7.29 -6.18 -2.29
N TRP A 62 6.85 -5.50 -3.35
CA TRP A 62 5.50 -5.58 -3.88
C TRP A 62 5.38 -6.59 -5.01
N TRP A 63 6.25 -6.50 -6.02
CA TRP A 63 6.08 -7.29 -7.23
C TRP A 63 6.48 -8.74 -7.00
N ASP A 64 7.75 -8.98 -6.70
CA ASP A 64 8.29 -10.33 -6.54
C ASP A 64 7.74 -11.04 -5.29
N ASN A 65 7.61 -10.31 -4.18
CA ASN A 65 7.26 -10.91 -2.89
C ASN A 65 5.74 -10.94 -2.60
N TYR A 66 4.92 -10.13 -3.27
CA TYR A 66 3.48 -10.06 -3.01
C TYR A 66 2.62 -10.37 -4.25
N TYR A 67 2.69 -9.57 -5.32
CA TYR A 67 1.80 -9.72 -6.47
C TYR A 67 2.10 -10.94 -7.34
N VAL A 68 3.37 -11.29 -7.61
CA VAL A 68 3.70 -12.50 -8.39
C VAL A 68 3.16 -13.78 -7.71
N PRO A 69 3.39 -14.01 -6.40
CA PRO A 69 2.78 -15.13 -5.69
C PRO A 69 1.24 -15.07 -5.67
N LEU A 70 0.66 -13.88 -5.46
CA LEU A 70 -0.78 -13.68 -5.43
C LEU A 70 -1.44 -14.03 -6.77
N LEU A 71 -0.90 -13.54 -7.89
CA LEU A 71 -1.41 -13.78 -9.23
C LEU A 71 -1.37 -15.27 -9.60
N ALA A 72 -0.29 -15.97 -9.25
CA ALA A 72 -0.20 -17.42 -9.41
C ALA A 72 -1.29 -18.14 -8.60
N ARG A 73 -1.55 -17.69 -7.36
CA ARG A 73 -2.62 -18.26 -6.53
C ARG A 73 -4.01 -17.98 -7.07
N ILE A 74 -4.25 -16.77 -7.58
CA ILE A 74 -5.51 -16.38 -8.24
C ILE A 74 -5.78 -17.28 -9.43
N ALA A 75 -4.78 -17.52 -10.29
CA ALA A 75 -4.91 -18.37 -11.46
C ALA A 75 -5.35 -19.81 -11.09
N GLU A 76 -4.82 -20.38 -10.01
CA GLU A 76 -5.25 -21.69 -9.52
C GLU A 76 -6.67 -21.66 -8.93
N LEU A 77 -7.00 -20.62 -8.14
CA LEU A 77 -8.32 -20.49 -7.53
C LEU A 77 -9.44 -20.25 -8.56
N LYS A 78 -9.14 -19.57 -9.67
CA LYS A 78 -10.10 -19.39 -10.77
C LYS A 78 -10.53 -20.73 -11.37
N LYS A 79 -9.65 -21.74 -11.42
CA LYS A 79 -9.98 -23.08 -11.93
C LYS A 79 -10.98 -23.83 -11.05
N THR A 80 -10.91 -23.65 -9.73
CA THR A 80 -11.72 -24.42 -8.77
C THR A 80 -12.91 -23.65 -8.21
N HIS A 81 -12.83 -22.32 -8.15
CA HIS A 81 -13.83 -21.45 -7.52
C HIS A 81 -14.36 -20.34 -8.42
N GLY A 82 -13.81 -20.17 -9.63
CA GLY A 82 -14.18 -19.08 -10.55
C GLY A 82 -15.58 -19.20 -11.17
N SER A 83 -16.28 -20.33 -10.98
CA SER A 83 -17.66 -20.48 -11.43
C SER A 83 -18.68 -19.85 -10.47
N ASP A 84 -18.36 -19.63 -9.20
CA ASP A 84 -19.21 -18.84 -8.30
C ASP A 84 -18.98 -17.34 -8.60
N PRO A 85 -20.01 -16.58 -9.00
CA PRO A 85 -19.85 -15.19 -9.40
C PRO A 85 -19.24 -14.28 -8.32
N ARG A 86 -19.48 -14.57 -7.03
CA ARG A 86 -18.92 -13.77 -5.94
C ARG A 86 -17.42 -14.03 -5.80
N ASN A 87 -17.01 -15.29 -5.89
CA ASN A 87 -15.60 -15.65 -5.87
C ASN A 87 -14.87 -15.09 -7.09
N ALA A 88 -15.48 -15.17 -8.28
CA ALA A 88 -14.93 -14.59 -9.51
C ALA A 88 -14.68 -13.08 -9.35
N ALA A 89 -15.69 -12.33 -8.87
CA ALA A 89 -15.57 -10.89 -8.67
C ALA A 89 -14.43 -10.51 -7.70
N THR A 90 -14.26 -11.24 -6.59
CA THR A 90 -13.15 -11.02 -5.66
C THR A 90 -11.79 -11.36 -6.27
N LEU A 91 -11.69 -12.44 -7.06
CA LEU A 91 -10.45 -12.82 -7.72
C LEU A 91 -10.07 -11.81 -8.81
N ASP A 92 -11.05 -11.29 -9.55
CA ASP A 92 -10.86 -10.26 -10.56
C ASP A 92 -10.45 -8.93 -9.93
N SER A 93 -11.01 -8.55 -8.77
CA SER A 93 -10.61 -7.32 -8.08
C SER A 93 -9.17 -7.37 -7.57
N LEU A 94 -8.72 -8.51 -7.05
CA LEU A 94 -7.34 -8.70 -6.59
C LEU A 94 -6.34 -8.73 -7.76
N GLU A 95 -6.72 -9.28 -8.91
CA GLU A 95 -5.91 -9.21 -10.13
C GLU A 95 -5.82 -7.76 -10.64
N TYR A 96 -6.93 -7.03 -10.60
CA TYR A 96 -6.96 -5.61 -10.97
C TYR A 96 -6.10 -4.73 -10.05
N GLU A 97 -6.07 -5.01 -8.75
CA GLU A 97 -5.15 -4.33 -7.82
C GLU A 97 -3.69 -4.47 -8.27
N ALA A 98 -3.27 -5.66 -8.70
CA ALA A 98 -1.92 -5.89 -9.20
C ALA A 98 -1.62 -5.07 -10.47
N ASP A 99 -2.61 -4.91 -11.35
CA ASP A 99 -2.50 -4.07 -12.54
C ASP A 99 -2.38 -2.58 -12.19
N ILE A 100 -3.19 -2.11 -11.25
CA ILE A 100 -3.10 -0.74 -10.72
C ILE A 100 -1.70 -0.49 -10.16
N TYR A 101 -1.16 -1.39 -9.34
CA TYR A 101 0.20 -1.25 -8.83
C TYR A 101 1.22 -1.21 -9.97
N ARG A 102 1.18 -2.16 -10.90
CA ARG A 102 2.13 -2.22 -12.01
C ARG A 102 2.13 -0.94 -12.87
N GLN A 103 0.95 -0.39 -13.13
CA GLN A 103 0.78 0.81 -13.93
C GLN A 103 1.19 2.08 -13.18
N TYR A 104 0.92 2.13 -11.87
CA TYR A 104 0.99 3.36 -11.08
C TYR A 104 2.00 3.35 -9.93
N LYS A 105 2.86 2.34 -9.81
CA LYS A 105 3.93 2.21 -8.80
C LYS A 105 4.87 3.41 -8.66
N ARG A 106 4.94 4.28 -9.66
CA ARG A 106 5.69 5.54 -9.58
C ARG A 106 5.05 6.53 -8.60
N TRP A 107 3.72 6.55 -8.51
CA TRP A 107 2.98 7.56 -7.75
C TRP A 107 2.72 7.14 -6.31
N TYR A 108 2.71 5.84 -6.01
CA TYR A 108 2.41 5.36 -4.67
C TYR A 108 3.14 4.06 -4.33
N GLY A 109 3.18 3.77 -3.05
CA GLY A 109 3.65 2.52 -2.49
C GLY A 109 3.72 2.65 -0.97
N TYR A 110 4.38 1.69 -0.32
CA TYR A 110 4.52 1.73 1.13
C TYR A 110 5.78 2.48 1.56
N THR A 111 5.63 3.32 2.59
CA THR A 111 6.75 3.94 3.31
C THR A 111 6.75 3.45 4.75
N PHE A 112 7.90 2.98 5.22
CA PHE A 112 8.14 2.72 6.63
C PHE A 112 8.50 4.01 7.35
N PHE A 113 7.84 4.27 8.47
CA PHE A 113 8.11 5.37 9.39
C PHE A 113 8.67 4.80 10.70
N VAL A 114 9.94 5.08 10.98
CA VAL A 114 10.58 4.73 12.24
C VAL A 114 10.44 5.91 13.19
N MET A 115 9.77 5.69 14.31
CA MET A 115 9.38 6.73 15.26
C MET A 115 9.84 6.37 16.66
N GLN A 116 10.15 7.38 17.48
CA GLN A 116 10.49 7.20 18.89
C GLN A 116 9.58 8.04 19.78
N ASN A 117 9.12 7.44 20.87
CA ASN A 117 8.48 8.15 21.97
C ASN A 117 9.55 8.83 22.84
N VAL A 118 9.60 10.16 22.82
CA VAL A 118 10.65 10.96 23.46
C VAL A 118 10.42 11.26 24.94
#